data_AF-A0A538DZL7-F1
#
_entry.id   AF-A0A538DZL7-F1
#
_cell.length_a   1.000
_cell.length_b   1.000
_cell.length_c   1.000
_cell.angle_alpha   90.00
_cell.angle_beta   90.00
_cell.angle_gamma   90.00
#
_symmetry.space_group_name_H-M   'P 1'
#
loop_
_entity.id
_entity.type
_entity.pdbx_description
1 polymer ?
#
loop_
_entity_poly.entity_id
_entity_poly.type
_entity_poly.pdbx_seq_one_letter_code
_entity_poly.pdbx_strand_id
1 'polypeptide(L)'
;MPNNRRRPVGSKRAIAILGSAGLVLAGAAFVQSAPASAAVPGLVRVDQVGYLPTEVKQAYLMTTGAVANADFSVLDAHGHKVFTGTVGHTSRGAWNARYTAVYPITFSGVTAPGTYHIVVSGGASGSSPSFTVADAGALYGKAVADGVSFFQVQRDGPDVIKGALDRKPSHLNDASGSVYAIPNFQEDSDVITDAKLTKIGGPVNVLG
;
A
#
# COMPACT_ATOMS: atom_id res chain seq x y z
N MET A 1 -83.53 40.80 2.43
CA MET A 1 -84.13 42.09 2.86
C MET A 1 -84.05 42.17 4.38
N PRO A 2 -83.94 43.36 5.01
CA PRO A 2 -84.01 44.72 4.47
C PRO A 2 -82.64 45.45 4.56
N ASN A 3 -82.41 46.69 4.13
CA ASN A 3 -82.85 47.49 2.99
C ASN A 3 -81.91 48.72 2.99
N ASN A 4 -81.09 48.86 1.95
CA ASN A 4 -80.85 50.07 1.16
C ASN A 4 -80.52 51.43 1.83
N ARG A 5 -79.43 52.07 1.36
CA ARG A 5 -79.24 53.52 1.02
C ARG A 5 -77.73 53.76 0.82
N ARG A 6 -77.16 54.54 -0.10
CA ARG A 6 -77.54 55.36 -1.27
C ARG A 6 -76.20 55.75 -1.97
N ARG A 7 -76.18 55.85 -3.32
CA ARG A 7 -75.13 56.47 -4.18
C ARG A 7 -75.09 58.01 -3.97
N PRO A 8 -74.03 58.80 -4.32
CA PRO A 8 -73.48 59.05 -5.69
C PRO A 8 -71.93 59.18 -5.77
N VAL A 9 -71.26 58.81 -6.86
CA VAL A 9 -70.91 59.58 -8.09
C VAL A 9 -70.23 60.93 -7.82
N GLY A 10 -68.98 61.08 -8.26
CA GLY A 10 -68.26 62.35 -8.26
C GLY A 10 -66.81 62.22 -8.73
N SER A 11 -66.62 62.14 -10.04
CA SER A 11 -65.33 62.18 -10.73
C SER A 11 -64.56 63.50 -10.49
N LYS A 12 -63.24 63.43 -10.31
CA LYS A 12 -62.32 64.38 -10.96
C LYS A 12 -61.09 63.64 -11.49
N ARG A 13 -60.93 63.71 -12.81
CA ARG A 13 -59.74 63.30 -13.54
C ARG A 13 -58.63 64.32 -13.29
N ALA A 14 -57.39 63.86 -13.14
CA ALA A 14 -56.22 64.59 -13.60
C ALA A 14 -55.18 63.57 -14.09
N ILE A 15 -54.64 63.87 -15.26
CA ILE A 15 -53.82 63.03 -16.14
C ILE A 15 -52.35 63.31 -15.84
N ALA A 16 -51.52 62.27 -15.80
CA ALA A 16 -50.10 62.23 -16.21
C ALA A 16 -49.72 60.73 -16.35
N ILE A 17 -49.80 60.10 -17.51
CA ILE A 17 -48.84 60.10 -18.64
C ILE A 17 -47.38 59.87 -18.19
N LEU A 18 -47.02 58.58 -18.30
CA LEU A 18 -45.80 57.98 -18.85
C LEU A 18 -44.47 58.11 -18.09
N GLY A 19 -44.07 56.97 -17.52
CA GLY A 19 -42.70 56.60 -17.21
C GLY A 19 -42.60 55.07 -17.09
N SER A 20 -42.66 54.36 -18.22
CA SER A 20 -42.40 52.91 -18.27
C SER A 20 -40.91 52.64 -18.09
N ALA A 21 -40.48 52.46 -16.83
CA ALA A 21 -39.19 51.85 -16.51
C ALA A 21 -39.36 50.32 -16.54
N GLY A 22 -39.00 49.71 -17.66
CA GLY A 22 -38.85 48.27 -17.76
C GLY A 22 -37.69 47.82 -16.88
N LEU A 23 -37.99 47.20 -15.75
CA LEU A 23 -36.98 46.54 -14.91
C LEU A 23 -36.63 45.20 -15.58
N VAL A 24 -35.59 45.21 -16.42
CA VAL A 24 -34.95 43.99 -16.90
C VAL A 24 -34.21 43.37 -15.72
N LEU A 25 -34.81 42.37 -15.07
CA LEU A 25 -34.07 41.48 -14.16
C LEU A 25 -33.10 40.65 -15.00
N ALA A 26 -31.87 41.12 -15.14
CA ALA A 26 -30.77 40.26 -15.55
C ALA A 26 -30.51 39.25 -14.42
N GLY A 27 -31.03 38.04 -14.58
CA GLY A 27 -30.75 36.91 -13.69
C GLY A 27 -29.29 36.50 -13.84
N ALA A 28 -28.40 37.11 -13.04
CA ALA A 28 -27.05 36.59 -12.86
C ALA A 28 -27.16 35.25 -12.12
N ALA A 29 -27.05 34.15 -12.87
CA ALA A 29 -26.89 32.83 -12.30
C ALA A 29 -25.53 32.79 -11.57
N PHE A 30 -25.54 33.00 -10.26
CA PHE A 30 -24.39 32.70 -9.42
C PHE A 30 -24.18 31.19 -9.46
N VAL A 31 -23.24 30.72 -10.27
CA VAL A 31 -22.74 29.35 -10.19
C VAL A 31 -22.02 29.26 -8.86
N GLN A 32 -22.71 28.74 -7.84
CA GLN A 32 -22.07 28.38 -6.58
C GLN A 32 -21.10 27.22 -6.87
N SER A 33 -19.81 27.53 -6.99
CA SER A 33 -18.76 26.53 -6.99
C SER A 33 -18.79 25.83 -5.63
N ALA A 34 -19.16 24.55 -5.63
CA ALA A 34 -19.08 23.73 -4.43
C ALA A 34 -17.63 23.74 -3.90
N PRO A 35 -17.42 23.83 -2.57
CA PRO A 35 -16.07 23.79 -2.01
C PRO A 35 -15.39 22.48 -2.40
N ALA A 36 -14.18 22.58 -2.96
CA ALA A 36 -13.36 21.41 -3.24
C ALA A 36 -13.06 20.71 -1.91
N SER A 37 -13.54 19.48 -1.75
CA SER A 37 -13.20 18.67 -0.58
C SER A 37 -11.70 18.42 -0.57
N ALA A 38 -11.06 18.56 0.60
CA ALA A 38 -9.64 18.29 0.74
C ALA A 38 -9.36 16.81 0.41
N ALA A 39 -8.36 16.56 -0.42
CA ALA A 39 -7.95 15.21 -0.79
C ALA A 39 -7.55 14.41 0.46
N VAL A 40 -8.05 13.18 0.58
CA VAL A 40 -7.69 12.30 1.71
C VAL A 40 -6.23 11.88 1.55
N PRO A 41 -5.35 12.10 2.55
CA PRO A 41 -3.98 11.60 2.49
C PRO A 41 -3.97 10.08 2.42
N GLY A 42 -3.16 9.53 1.52
CA GLY A 42 -3.03 8.11 1.28
C GLY A 42 -1.59 7.65 1.17
N LEU A 43 -1.33 6.42 1.63
CA LEU A 43 -0.09 5.70 1.41
C LEU A 43 -0.25 4.83 0.16
N VAL A 44 0.67 4.97 -0.80
CA VAL A 44 0.69 4.12 -2.00
C VAL A 44 1.72 3.02 -1.81
N ARG A 45 1.26 1.76 -1.72
CA ARG A 45 2.12 0.58 -1.62
C ARG A 45 2.29 -0.09 -2.98
N VAL A 46 3.53 -0.45 -3.26
CA VAL A 46 4.00 -1.17 -4.45
C VAL A 46 4.86 -2.34 -4.01
N ASP A 47 5.14 -3.27 -4.93
CA ASP A 47 6.26 -4.18 -4.77
C ASP A 47 7.56 -3.38 -4.93
N GLN A 48 8.38 -3.35 -3.87
CA GLN A 48 9.64 -2.60 -3.86
C GLN A 48 10.79 -3.36 -4.53
N VAL A 49 10.63 -4.66 -4.81
CA VAL A 49 11.57 -5.39 -5.67
C VAL A 49 11.38 -4.94 -7.12
N GLY A 50 10.12 -4.86 -7.56
CA GLY A 50 9.74 -4.38 -8.89
C GLY A 50 8.77 -5.32 -9.60
N TYR A 51 8.63 -5.12 -10.90
CA TYR A 51 7.67 -5.84 -11.74
C TYR A 51 8.26 -6.30 -13.08
N LEU A 52 7.82 -7.44 -13.59
CA LEU A 52 8.14 -7.92 -14.93
C LEU A 52 7.40 -7.11 -16.02
N PRO A 53 7.99 -6.95 -17.22
CA PRO A 53 7.36 -6.21 -18.33
C PRO A 53 5.92 -6.62 -18.61
N THR A 54 5.62 -7.92 -18.67
CA THR A 54 4.34 -8.45 -19.14
C THR A 54 3.41 -8.96 -18.03
N GLU A 55 3.78 -8.81 -16.76
CA GLU A 55 2.90 -9.28 -15.68
C GLU A 55 1.77 -8.29 -15.36
N VAL A 56 0.78 -8.79 -14.62
CA VAL A 56 -0.24 -7.95 -14.00
C VAL A 56 0.39 -7.17 -12.86
N LYS A 57 0.36 -5.83 -12.93
CA LYS A 57 0.98 -4.95 -11.94
C LYS A 57 -0.08 -4.35 -11.04
N GLN A 58 0.09 -4.57 -9.75
CA GLN A 58 -0.86 -4.16 -8.72
C GLN A 58 -0.17 -3.31 -7.65
N ALA A 59 -0.77 -2.16 -7.37
CA ALA A 59 -0.46 -1.31 -6.24
C ALA A 59 -1.72 -1.09 -5.40
N TYR A 60 -1.55 -0.47 -4.24
CA TYR A 60 -2.65 -0.19 -3.32
C TYR A 60 -2.56 1.23 -2.76
N LEU A 61 -3.64 1.99 -2.93
CA LEU A 61 -3.86 3.23 -2.19
C LEU A 61 -4.51 2.88 -0.85
N MET A 62 -3.86 3.22 0.25
CA MET A 62 -4.35 3.01 1.61
C MET A 62 -4.67 4.35 2.23
N THR A 63 -5.95 4.59 2.57
CA THR A 63 -6.43 5.89 3.07
C THR A 63 -7.01 5.77 4.48
N THR A 64 -7.05 6.89 5.19
CA THR A 64 -7.62 6.96 6.55
C THR A 64 -9.15 6.97 6.58
N GLY A 65 -9.78 7.15 5.42
CA GLY A 65 -11.23 7.10 5.23
C GLY A 65 -11.58 6.76 3.79
N ALA A 66 -12.89 6.65 3.51
CA ALA A 66 -13.39 6.35 2.17
C ALA A 66 -13.05 7.48 1.19
N VAL A 67 -12.68 7.09 -0.03
CA VAL A 67 -12.31 7.97 -1.13
C VAL A 67 -13.18 7.65 -2.34
N ALA A 68 -13.60 8.69 -3.04
CA ALA A 68 -14.20 8.61 -4.36
C ALA A 68 -13.41 9.52 -5.33
N ASN A 69 -13.43 9.21 -6.63
CA ASN A 69 -12.84 10.04 -7.68
C ASN A 69 -11.34 10.32 -7.48
N ALA A 70 -10.56 9.29 -7.13
CA ALA A 70 -9.11 9.36 -7.12
C ALA A 70 -8.53 8.82 -8.44
N ASP A 71 -7.56 9.55 -8.98
CA ASP A 71 -6.82 9.22 -10.17
C ASP A 71 -5.37 8.90 -9.82
N PHE A 72 -4.67 8.24 -10.72
CA PHE A 72 -3.23 8.01 -10.60
C PHE A 72 -2.49 8.27 -11.90
N SER A 73 -1.21 8.59 -11.77
CA SER A 73 -0.24 8.64 -12.86
C SER A 73 0.98 7.82 -12.47
N VAL A 74 1.53 7.06 -13.43
CA VAL A 74 2.86 6.47 -13.31
C VAL A 74 3.84 7.42 -13.98
N LEU A 75 4.85 7.84 -13.25
CA LEU A 75 5.90 8.73 -13.73
C LEU A 75 7.20 7.94 -13.88
N ASP A 76 7.94 8.19 -14.95
CA ASP A 76 9.31 7.68 -15.09
C ASP A 76 10.30 8.45 -14.20
N ALA A 77 11.57 8.05 -14.22
CA ALA A 77 12.64 8.69 -13.45
C ALA A 77 12.88 10.17 -13.82
N HIS A 78 12.41 10.64 -14.98
CA HIS A 78 12.51 12.03 -15.43
C HIS A 78 11.25 12.84 -15.09
N GLY A 79 10.25 12.23 -14.47
CA GLY A 79 8.98 12.85 -14.11
C GLY A 79 7.94 12.88 -15.23
N HIS A 80 8.20 12.21 -16.36
CA HIS A 80 7.21 12.12 -17.43
C HIS A 80 6.11 11.13 -17.07
N LYS A 81 4.86 11.52 -17.29
CA LYS A 81 3.71 10.60 -17.15
C LYS A 81 3.73 9.60 -18.30
N VAL A 82 4.00 8.34 -17.97
CA VAL A 82 4.03 7.23 -18.95
C VAL A 82 2.72 6.43 -18.96
N PHE A 83 1.93 6.55 -17.90
CA PHE A 83 0.64 5.88 -17.78
C PHE A 83 -0.27 6.65 -16.83
N THR A 84 -1.58 6.60 -17.06
CA THR A 84 -2.58 7.25 -16.20
C THR A 84 -3.81 6.36 -16.09
N GLY A 85 -4.54 6.48 -14.98
CA GLY A 85 -5.81 5.77 -14.81
C GLY A 85 -6.57 6.23 -13.58
N THR A 86 -7.68 5.57 -13.30
CA THR A 86 -8.48 5.78 -12.09
C THR A 86 -8.11 4.74 -11.03
N VAL A 87 -8.08 5.16 -9.77
CA VAL A 87 -7.98 4.23 -8.64
C VAL A 87 -9.28 3.42 -8.59
N GLY A 88 -9.18 2.12 -8.23
CA GLY A 88 -10.36 1.26 -8.13
C GLY A 88 -11.43 1.87 -7.22
N HIS A 89 -12.69 1.82 -7.64
CA HIS A 89 -13.80 2.50 -6.95
C HIS A 89 -14.22 1.81 -5.66
N THR A 90 -14.01 0.50 -5.57
CA THR A 90 -14.46 -0.31 -4.43
C THR A 90 -13.28 -0.57 -3.49
N SER A 91 -13.44 -0.17 -2.22
CA SER A 91 -12.49 -0.52 -1.17
C SER A 91 -12.50 -2.02 -0.91
N ARG A 92 -11.31 -2.59 -0.71
CA ARG A 92 -11.10 -3.99 -0.28
C ARG A 92 -11.17 -4.17 1.24
N GLY A 93 -11.55 -3.12 1.97
CA GLY A 93 -11.65 -3.12 3.43
C GLY A 93 -10.48 -2.42 4.11
N ALA A 94 -10.41 -2.59 5.44
CA ALA A 94 -9.39 -2.00 6.29
C ALA A 94 -8.13 -2.87 6.34
N TRP A 95 -6.95 -2.22 6.39
CA TRP A 95 -5.68 -2.89 6.65
C TRP A 95 -5.32 -2.85 8.14
N ASN A 96 -5.58 -1.73 8.81
CA ASN A 96 -5.42 -1.56 10.26
C ASN A 96 -6.27 -0.37 10.74
N ALA A 97 -6.18 -0.05 12.03
CA ALA A 97 -6.95 1.06 12.63
C ALA A 97 -6.69 2.43 11.98
N ARG A 98 -5.51 2.65 11.39
CA ARG A 98 -5.18 3.91 10.69
C ARG A 98 -5.65 3.92 9.24
N TYR A 99 -5.48 2.81 8.52
CA TYR A 99 -5.83 2.68 7.10
C TYR A 99 -7.10 1.85 6.96
N THR A 100 -8.24 2.53 6.99
CA THR A 100 -9.57 1.94 7.07
C THR A 100 -10.17 1.60 5.70
N ALA A 101 -9.58 2.13 4.62
CA ALA A 101 -9.96 1.80 3.26
C ALA A 101 -8.72 1.57 2.38
N VAL A 102 -8.78 0.50 1.57
CA VAL A 102 -7.69 0.10 0.67
C VAL A 102 -8.23 -0.09 -0.74
N TYR A 103 -7.68 0.62 -1.70
CA TYR A 103 -8.14 0.63 -3.08
C TYR A 103 -7.06 0.08 -4.03
N PRO A 104 -7.41 -0.85 -4.94
CA PRO A 104 -6.47 -1.39 -5.91
C PRO A 104 -6.14 -0.34 -6.99
N ILE A 105 -4.88 -0.30 -7.41
CA ILE A 105 -4.39 0.43 -8.59
C ILE A 105 -3.77 -0.60 -9.53
N THR A 106 -4.29 -0.70 -10.75
CA THR A 106 -3.74 -1.59 -11.78
C THR A 106 -3.07 -0.77 -12.87
N PHE A 107 -1.82 -1.08 -13.18
CA PHE A 107 -0.99 -0.31 -14.12
C PHE A 107 -0.17 -1.20 -15.05
N SER A 108 -0.70 -2.38 -15.37
CA SER A 108 -0.06 -3.39 -16.22
C SER A 108 0.32 -2.89 -17.62
N GLY A 109 -0.24 -1.76 -18.06
CA GLY A 109 0.14 -1.09 -19.31
C GLY A 109 1.55 -0.51 -19.32
N VAL A 110 2.21 -0.36 -18.16
CA VAL A 110 3.64 0.00 -18.07
C VAL A 110 4.47 -1.25 -18.30
N THR A 111 5.08 -1.37 -19.47
CA THR A 111 5.83 -2.57 -19.88
C THR A 111 7.31 -2.29 -20.17
N ALA A 112 7.65 -1.05 -20.50
CA ALA A 112 9.04 -0.67 -20.78
C ALA A 112 9.90 -0.85 -19.51
N PRO A 113 11.10 -1.44 -19.63
CA PRO A 113 12.04 -1.47 -18.52
C PRO A 113 12.45 -0.07 -18.06
N GLY A 114 12.55 0.13 -16.75
CA GLY A 114 12.91 1.43 -16.19
C GLY A 114 12.53 1.57 -14.72
N THR A 115 12.80 2.76 -14.17
CA THR A 115 12.42 3.13 -12.80
C THR A 115 11.22 4.07 -12.84
N TYR A 116 10.23 3.78 -12.00
CA TYR A 116 8.96 4.47 -11.98
C TYR A 116 8.49 4.74 -10.55
N HIS A 117 7.51 5.64 -10.41
CA HIS A 117 6.71 5.76 -9.20
C HIS A 117 5.27 6.14 -9.55
N ILE A 118 4.33 5.88 -8.63
CA ILE A 118 2.91 6.22 -8.78
C ILE A 118 2.62 7.48 -7.96
N VAL A 119 1.95 8.44 -8.59
CA VAL A 119 1.37 9.62 -7.92
C VAL A 119 -0.15 9.51 -8.00
N VAL A 120 -0.82 9.69 -6.86
CA VAL A 120 -2.28 9.73 -6.73
C VAL A 120 -2.75 11.17 -6.54
N SER A 121 -3.84 11.53 -7.23
CA SER A 121 -4.47 12.86 -7.19
C SER A 121 -6.00 12.76 -7.20
N GLY A 122 -6.68 13.90 -7.04
CA GLY A 122 -8.15 13.96 -7.00
C GLY A 122 -8.68 13.79 -5.58
N GLY A 123 -9.60 12.84 -5.37
CA GLY A 123 -10.20 12.56 -4.06
C GLY A 123 -9.21 12.07 -2.99
N ALA A 124 -8.02 11.64 -3.40
CA ALA A 124 -6.91 11.33 -2.51
C ALA A 124 -5.60 11.94 -3.02
N SER A 125 -4.61 12.01 -2.14
CA SER A 125 -3.24 12.39 -2.49
C SER A 125 -2.24 11.40 -1.90
N GLY A 126 -1.18 11.09 -2.64
CA GLY A 126 -0.13 10.18 -2.18
C GLY A 126 0.88 9.88 -3.28
N SER A 127 2.05 9.38 -2.89
CA SER A 127 3.07 8.92 -3.81
C SER A 127 3.68 7.61 -3.33
N SER A 128 4.05 6.72 -4.25
CA SER A 128 4.77 5.50 -3.91
C SER A 128 6.27 5.78 -3.78
N PRO A 129 7.02 4.91 -3.08
CA PRO A 129 8.45 4.74 -3.36
C PRO A 129 8.68 4.41 -4.84
N SER A 130 9.90 4.62 -5.32
CA SER A 130 10.30 4.15 -6.64
C SER A 130 10.29 2.62 -6.72
N PHE A 131 9.93 2.09 -7.87
CA PHE A 131 9.99 0.66 -8.21
C PHE A 131 10.54 0.49 -9.62
N THR A 132 11.02 -0.72 -9.93
CA THR A 132 11.62 -1.04 -11.22
C THR A 132 10.67 -1.90 -12.05
N VAL A 133 10.63 -1.68 -13.36
CA VAL A 133 10.19 -2.70 -14.33
C VAL A 133 11.42 -3.27 -15.01
N ALA A 134 11.66 -4.57 -14.91
CA ALA A 134 12.84 -5.23 -15.48
C ALA A 134 12.62 -6.73 -15.66
N ASP A 135 13.53 -7.41 -16.37
CA ASP A 135 13.49 -8.87 -16.50
C ASP A 135 13.72 -9.59 -15.16
N ALA A 136 13.37 -10.88 -15.13
CA ALA A 136 13.43 -11.69 -13.92
C ALA A 136 14.85 -11.83 -13.35
N GLY A 137 15.87 -11.83 -14.21
CA GLY A 137 17.27 -11.93 -13.77
C GLY A 137 17.68 -10.68 -13.00
N ALA A 138 17.33 -9.51 -13.52
CA ALA A 138 17.60 -8.23 -12.86
C ALA A 138 16.84 -8.07 -11.54
N LEU A 139 15.56 -8.48 -11.48
CA LEU A 139 14.73 -8.33 -10.27
C LEU A 139 15.07 -9.35 -9.17
N TYR A 140 15.18 -10.62 -9.54
CA TYR A 140 15.20 -11.71 -8.57
C TYR A 140 16.56 -12.40 -8.45
N GLY A 141 17.49 -12.16 -9.39
CA GLY A 141 18.78 -12.85 -9.41
C GLY A 141 19.57 -12.68 -8.12
N LYS A 142 19.62 -11.46 -7.58
CA LYS A 142 20.28 -11.20 -6.28
C LYS A 142 19.54 -11.89 -5.13
N ALA A 143 18.22 -11.80 -5.06
CA ALA A 143 17.45 -12.41 -3.99
C ALA A 143 17.61 -13.93 -3.94
N VAL A 144 17.65 -14.59 -5.10
CA VAL A 144 17.93 -16.03 -5.21
C VAL A 144 19.35 -16.34 -4.74
N ALA A 145 20.35 -15.58 -5.20
CA ALA A 145 21.75 -15.77 -4.78
C ALA A 145 21.94 -15.55 -3.27
N ASP A 146 21.31 -14.52 -2.70
CA ASP A 146 21.31 -14.22 -1.27
C ASP A 146 20.62 -15.35 -0.48
N GLY A 147 19.51 -15.90 -0.99
CA GLY A 147 18.83 -17.04 -0.38
C GLY A 147 19.69 -18.30 -0.34
N VAL A 148 20.42 -18.60 -1.43
CA VAL A 148 21.41 -19.70 -1.43
C VAL A 148 22.54 -19.41 -0.43
N SER A 149 23.05 -18.18 -0.42
CA SER A 149 24.09 -17.75 0.51
C SER A 149 23.65 -17.90 1.97
N PHE A 150 22.40 -17.58 2.29
CA PHE A 150 21.82 -17.76 3.62
C PHE A 150 21.94 -19.21 4.11
N PHE A 151 21.64 -20.20 3.29
CA PHE A 151 21.81 -21.61 3.67
C PHE A 151 23.29 -22.02 3.73
N GLN A 152 24.13 -21.50 2.83
CA GLN A 152 25.56 -21.81 2.83
C GLN A 152 26.26 -21.34 4.12
N VAL A 153 25.93 -20.15 4.63
CA VAL A 153 26.55 -19.61 5.85
C VAL A 153 26.10 -20.30 7.13
N GLN A 154 24.99 -21.05 7.07
CA GLN A 154 24.48 -21.86 8.19
C GLN A 154 25.06 -23.28 8.21
N ARG A 155 25.87 -23.67 7.21
CA ARG A 155 26.54 -24.96 7.24
C ARG A 155 27.37 -25.11 8.51
N ASP A 156 27.46 -26.36 8.93
CA ASP A 156 28.15 -26.80 10.11
C ASP A 156 29.09 -27.97 9.77
N GLY A 157 29.83 -28.47 10.76
CA GLY A 157 30.75 -29.58 10.56
C GLY A 157 32.05 -29.16 9.88
N PRO A 158 32.78 -30.11 9.27
CA PRO A 158 34.05 -29.83 8.59
C PRO A 158 33.89 -29.05 7.29
N ASP A 159 32.76 -29.22 6.58
CA ASP A 159 32.54 -28.74 5.20
C ASP A 159 31.84 -27.36 5.14
N VAL A 160 32.14 -26.52 6.13
CA VAL A 160 31.63 -25.15 6.22
C VAL A 160 32.15 -24.33 5.04
N ILE A 161 31.23 -23.62 4.38
CA ILE A 161 31.58 -22.63 3.37
C ILE A 161 31.94 -21.33 4.10
N LYS A 162 33.20 -20.90 3.99
CA LYS A 162 33.73 -19.68 4.62
C LYS A 162 32.82 -18.45 4.39
N GLY A 163 32.38 -18.27 3.14
CA GLY A 163 31.47 -17.18 2.74
C GLY A 163 31.98 -15.79 3.13
N ALA A 164 31.06 -14.81 3.13
CA ALA A 164 31.37 -13.43 3.51
C ALA A 164 31.64 -13.24 5.01
N LEU A 165 31.27 -14.22 5.85
CA LEU A 165 31.40 -14.16 7.31
C LEU A 165 32.70 -14.78 7.84
N ASP A 166 33.59 -15.22 6.96
CA ASP A 166 34.79 -16.00 7.30
C ASP A 166 34.52 -17.18 8.25
N ARG A 167 33.41 -17.88 8.02
CA ARG A 167 32.99 -19.03 8.84
C ARG A 167 34.10 -20.09 8.84
N LYS A 168 34.29 -20.71 10.00
CA LYS A 168 35.23 -21.81 10.21
C LYS A 168 34.45 -23.10 10.47
N PRO A 169 35.07 -24.27 10.23
CA PRO A 169 34.52 -25.54 10.66
C PRO A 169 34.07 -25.50 12.13
N SER A 170 32.89 -26.06 12.42
CA SER A 170 32.30 -26.08 13.76
C SER A 170 31.71 -27.46 14.07
N HIS A 171 31.45 -27.73 15.35
CA HIS A 171 30.88 -29.00 15.85
C HIS A 171 31.61 -30.27 15.35
N LEU A 172 32.94 -30.22 15.22
CA LEU A 172 33.75 -31.33 14.70
C LEU A 172 33.75 -32.57 15.60
N ASN A 173 33.41 -32.41 16.88
CA ASN A 173 33.29 -33.52 17.82
C ASN A 173 32.11 -34.45 17.48
N ASP A 174 31.16 -33.99 16.66
CA ASP A 174 30.02 -34.77 16.21
C ASP A 174 30.45 -35.96 15.34
N ALA A 175 31.67 -35.93 14.78
CA ALA A 175 32.27 -37.09 14.10
C ALA A 175 32.42 -38.32 15.01
N SER A 176 32.44 -38.13 16.33
CA SER A 176 32.66 -39.18 17.32
C SER A 176 31.88 -38.89 18.63
N GLY A 177 30.57 -38.80 18.52
CA GLY A 177 29.66 -38.59 19.65
C GLY A 177 29.50 -39.83 20.55
N SER A 178 29.39 -39.62 21.87
CA SER A 178 28.98 -40.67 22.80
C SER A 178 27.47 -40.61 23.03
N VAL A 179 26.83 -41.78 23.19
CA VAL A 179 25.40 -41.88 23.50
C VAL A 179 25.24 -42.05 25.01
N TYR A 180 24.36 -41.26 25.61
CA TYR A 180 24.07 -41.28 27.05
C TYR A 180 22.62 -41.70 27.30
N ALA A 181 22.36 -42.29 28.46
CA ALA A 181 20.99 -42.47 28.94
C ALA A 181 20.31 -41.10 29.11
N ILE A 182 18.98 -41.04 28.97
CA ILE A 182 18.21 -39.81 29.22
C ILE A 182 18.49 -39.35 30.66
N PRO A 183 19.03 -38.13 30.86
CA PRO A 183 19.31 -37.64 32.20
C PRO A 183 18.05 -37.11 32.88
N ASN A 184 18.14 -36.81 34.18
CA ASN A 184 17.07 -36.12 34.89
C ASN A 184 17.11 -34.61 34.61
N PHE A 185 15.99 -34.06 34.13
CA PHE A 185 15.81 -32.64 33.88
C PHE A 185 15.04 -31.97 35.02
N GLN A 186 15.33 -30.69 35.27
CA GLN A 186 14.44 -29.85 36.07
C GLN A 186 13.09 -29.69 35.35
N GLU A 187 11.99 -29.69 36.11
CA GLU A 187 10.64 -29.49 35.56
C GLU A 187 10.55 -28.18 34.77
N ASP A 188 9.91 -28.23 33.59
CA ASP A 188 9.78 -27.13 32.64
C ASP A 188 11.10 -26.44 32.24
N SER A 189 12.20 -27.22 32.14
CA SER A 189 13.52 -26.68 31.82
C SER A 189 14.42 -27.67 31.06
N ASP A 190 15.43 -27.16 30.37
CA ASP A 190 16.51 -27.93 29.72
C ASP A 190 17.71 -28.17 30.66
N VAL A 191 17.61 -27.83 31.95
CA VAL A 191 18.68 -28.00 32.93
C VAL A 191 18.79 -29.45 33.38
N ILE A 192 19.96 -30.06 33.14
CA ILE A 192 20.30 -31.39 33.65
C ILE A 192 20.66 -31.31 35.13
N THR A 193 20.00 -32.12 35.94
CA THR A 193 20.18 -32.19 37.41
C THR A 193 21.12 -33.31 37.87
N ASP A 194 21.49 -34.21 36.97
CA ASP A 194 22.45 -35.28 37.26
C ASP A 194 23.87 -34.73 37.43
N ALA A 195 24.56 -35.17 38.48
CA ALA A 195 25.96 -34.79 38.69
C ALA A 195 26.91 -35.31 37.59
N LYS A 196 26.50 -36.36 36.86
CA LYS A 196 27.24 -36.93 35.73
C LYS A 196 26.28 -37.66 34.78
N LEU A 197 26.61 -37.65 33.49
CA LEU A 197 25.89 -38.43 32.49
C LEU A 197 26.36 -39.89 32.48
N THR A 198 25.43 -40.82 32.27
CA THR A 198 25.73 -42.25 32.13
C THR A 198 25.86 -42.63 30.66
N LYS A 199 27.10 -42.88 30.21
CA LYS A 199 27.36 -43.31 28.83
C LYS A 199 26.83 -44.73 28.62
N ILE A 200 26.05 -44.92 27.57
CA ILE A 200 25.44 -46.20 27.20
C ILE A 200 25.91 -46.72 25.83
N GLY A 201 26.64 -45.90 25.05
CA GLY A 201 27.13 -46.33 23.74
C GLY A 201 28.04 -45.33 23.04
N GLY A 202 28.43 -45.67 21.82
CA GLY A 202 29.32 -44.89 20.94
C GLY A 202 30.80 -45.36 20.94
N PRO A 203 31.65 -44.75 20.10
CA PRO A 203 31.36 -43.55 19.32
C PRO A 203 30.41 -43.81 18.16
N VAL A 204 29.56 -42.83 17.87
CA VAL A 204 28.72 -42.76 16.67
C VAL A 204 29.05 -41.47 15.93
N ASN A 205 29.07 -41.52 14.61
CA ASN A 205 29.19 -40.32 13.80
C ASN A 205 27.80 -39.68 13.68
N VAL A 206 27.67 -38.47 14.19
CA VAL A 206 26.45 -37.66 14.17
C VAL A 206 26.66 -36.32 13.44
N LEU A 207 27.70 -36.22 12.60
CA LEU A 207 27.82 -35.12 11.65
C LEU A 207 26.60 -35.08 10.73
N GLY A 208 26.04 -33.88 10.55
CA GLY A 208 24.90 -33.58 9.67
C GLY A 208 25.23 -32.56 8.59
#